data_AF-E0MMB5-F1
#
_entry.id   AF-E0MMB5-F1
#
_cell.length_a   1.000
_cell.length_b   1.000
_cell.length_c   1.000
_cell.angle_alpha   90.00
_cell.angle_beta   90.00
_cell.angle_gamma   90.00
#
_symmetry.space_group_name_H-M   'P 1'
#
loop_
_entity.id
_entity.type
_entity.pdbx_description
1 polymer ?
#
loop_
_entity_poly.entity_id
_entity_poly.type
_entity_poly.pdbx_seq_one_letter_code
_entity_poly.pdbx_strand_id
1 'polypeptide(L)'
;MTEFAKRLQSKLPAGMTLPEEFIRTFDWMEEQGHAGLITGTSGDKAEDHILALYPFDQIDDPGASHAFFRYNELPFSFGWSEAVAEADRRVFEFVTTGGDGSRAALWLDDEGHQRIVHIGSGSGSVWAGIISDDPLVLLQLLAIGYNEPCSDELHEKSASEATYEYLGVADAKELNELRAESDEPDFDYPLSKPPLAFRKFLESEFGVTVPERASDIISQPVPKWGETSKDPFLDWVERVNPETTSTEEDEAKQRRIDAANTVTLRGFIERIRMMFGR
;
A
#
# COMPACT_ATOMS: atom_id res chain seq x y z
N MET A 1 -0.73 3.75 25.47
CA MET A 1 0.09 4.28 24.37
C MET A 1 1.51 3.75 24.47
N THR A 2 1.82 2.81 23.58
CA THR A 2 3.12 2.18 23.34
C THR A 2 4.06 3.13 22.59
N GLU A 3 5.23 2.64 22.17
CA GLU A 3 6.31 3.48 21.64
C GLU A 3 6.04 3.93 20.20
N PHE A 4 5.53 3.03 19.35
CA PHE A 4 5.19 3.35 17.96
C PHE A 4 4.15 4.47 17.89
N ALA A 5 3.05 4.35 18.64
CA ALA A 5 2.00 5.37 18.68
C ALA A 5 2.51 6.73 19.16
N LYS A 6 3.37 6.76 20.21
CA LYS A 6 4.03 7.98 20.69
C LYS A 6 4.89 8.64 19.62
N ARG A 7 5.69 7.85 18.91
CA ARG A 7 6.57 8.36 17.85
C ARG A 7 5.76 8.90 16.70
N LEU A 8 4.78 8.15 16.23
CA LEU A 8 3.90 8.57 15.13
C LEU A 8 3.22 9.89 15.49
N GLN A 9 2.63 9.98 16.68
CA GLN A 9 1.96 11.20 17.14
C GLN A 9 2.92 12.40 17.25
N SER A 10 4.17 12.19 17.66
CA SER A 10 5.17 13.28 17.75
C SER A 10 5.60 13.85 16.40
N LYS A 11 5.35 13.10 15.31
CA LYS A 11 5.71 13.48 13.94
C LYS A 11 4.54 14.08 13.16
N LEU A 12 3.32 13.99 13.68
CA LEU A 12 2.14 14.53 13.01
C LEU A 12 2.26 16.06 12.81
N PRO A 13 1.91 16.56 11.62
CA PRO A 13 1.80 17.99 11.38
C PRO A 13 0.82 18.67 12.35
N ALA A 14 1.03 19.97 12.57
CA ALA A 14 0.14 20.76 13.39
C ALA A 14 -1.31 20.73 12.83
N GLY A 15 -2.28 20.44 13.70
CA GLY A 15 -3.69 20.30 13.33
C GLY A 15 -4.12 18.86 13.06
N MET A 16 -3.19 17.92 12.88
CA MET A 16 -3.51 16.50 12.80
C MET A 16 -3.53 15.86 14.20
N THR A 17 -4.30 14.79 14.31
CA THR A 17 -4.34 13.95 15.51
C THR A 17 -4.31 12.49 15.11
N LEU A 18 -3.71 11.66 15.95
CA LEU A 18 -3.80 10.21 15.77
C LEU A 18 -5.14 9.74 16.36
N PRO A 19 -6.05 9.15 15.56
CA PRO A 19 -7.32 8.63 16.06
C PRO A 19 -7.13 7.59 17.18
N GLU A 20 -8.09 7.52 18.11
CA GLU A 20 -8.03 6.61 19.26
C GLU A 20 -8.01 5.14 18.81
N GLU A 21 -8.70 4.82 17.73
CA GLU A 21 -8.77 3.51 17.10
C GLU A 21 -7.38 3.06 16.63
N PHE A 22 -6.60 3.96 16.01
CA PHE A 22 -5.22 3.67 15.63
C PHE A 22 -4.33 3.51 16.87
N ILE A 23 -4.48 4.35 17.89
CA ILE A 23 -3.70 4.22 19.14
C ILE A 23 -3.94 2.85 19.78
N ARG A 24 -5.20 2.45 19.99
CA ARG A 24 -5.54 1.14 20.60
C ARG A 24 -5.04 -0.02 19.75
N THR A 25 -5.12 0.12 18.42
CA THR A 25 -4.60 -0.87 17.49
C THR A 25 -3.09 -1.01 17.58
N PHE A 26 -2.34 0.09 17.57
CA PHE A 26 -0.89 0.06 17.64
C PHE A 26 -0.40 -0.47 18.99
N ASP A 27 -1.08 -0.09 20.08
CA ASP A 27 -0.79 -0.61 21.41
C ASP A 27 -0.92 -2.15 21.42
N TRP A 28 -2.02 -2.68 20.90
CA TRP A 28 -2.22 -4.13 20.78
C TRP A 28 -1.17 -4.80 19.89
N MET A 29 -0.88 -4.24 18.71
CA MET A 29 0.09 -4.80 17.77
C MET A 29 1.50 -4.89 18.39
N GLU A 30 1.96 -3.85 19.08
CA GLU A 30 3.25 -3.87 19.79
C GLU A 30 3.27 -4.95 20.89
N GLU A 31 2.20 -5.05 21.68
CA GLU A 31 2.09 -6.07 22.73
C GLU A 31 2.05 -7.51 22.18
N GLN A 32 1.53 -7.71 20.97
CA GLN A 32 1.49 -9.01 20.28
C GLN A 32 2.77 -9.33 19.48
N GLY A 33 3.79 -8.47 19.51
CA GLY A 33 5.07 -8.73 18.83
C GLY A 33 5.06 -8.46 17.32
N HIS A 34 4.18 -7.57 16.84
CA HIS A 34 4.11 -7.16 15.44
C HIS A 34 5.17 -6.10 15.06
N ALA A 35 5.84 -5.53 16.05
CA ALA A 35 6.81 -4.46 15.88
C ALA A 35 8.15 -4.97 15.39
N GLY A 36 8.76 -4.22 14.47
CA GLY A 36 10.11 -4.49 14.03
C GLY A 36 10.75 -3.33 13.29
N LEU A 37 11.93 -3.61 12.75
CA LEU A 37 12.76 -2.68 12.01
C LEU A 37 12.99 -3.21 10.60
N ILE A 38 12.68 -2.41 9.60
CA ILE A 38 13.10 -2.67 8.23
C ILE A 38 14.19 -1.66 7.88
N THR A 39 15.36 -2.16 7.49
CA THR A 39 16.44 -1.32 6.95
C THR A 39 16.27 -1.21 5.45
N GLY A 40 16.30 0.01 4.90
CA GLY A 40 16.33 0.22 3.45
C GLY A 40 17.50 -0.49 2.78
N THR A 41 17.31 -0.89 1.51
CA THR A 41 18.36 -1.45 0.64
C THR A 41 19.25 -0.37 0.01
N SER A 42 18.82 0.89 0.01
CA SER A 42 19.62 2.05 -0.36
C SER A 42 20.58 2.41 0.77
N GLY A 43 21.81 2.79 0.43
CA GLY A 43 22.92 3.01 1.38
C GLY A 43 22.72 4.08 2.46
N ASP A 44 21.53 4.66 2.58
CA ASP A 44 21.10 5.49 3.70
C ASP A 44 20.43 4.58 4.75
N LYS A 45 21.09 4.46 5.91
CA LYS A 45 20.67 3.67 7.06
C LYS A 45 19.45 4.26 7.79
N ALA A 46 18.41 4.64 7.06
CA ALA A 46 17.13 4.97 7.67
C ALA A 46 16.49 3.66 8.15
N GLU A 47 16.32 3.54 9.47
CA GLU A 47 15.57 2.45 10.09
C GLU A 47 14.08 2.80 10.03
N ASP A 48 13.31 2.05 9.24
CA ASP A 48 11.86 2.14 9.24
C ASP A 48 11.33 1.32 10.41
N HIS A 49 10.82 2.02 11.43
CA HIS A 49 10.03 1.39 12.49
C HIS A 49 8.66 1.03 11.92
N ILE A 50 8.26 -0.24 12.06
CA ILE A 50 7.00 -0.71 11.49
C ILE A 50 6.16 -1.51 12.49
N LEU A 51 4.86 -1.59 12.20
CA LEU A 51 3.95 -2.59 12.74
C LEU A 51 3.34 -3.40 11.59
N ALA A 52 3.75 -4.66 11.48
CA ALA A 52 3.23 -5.57 10.46
C ALA A 52 1.85 -6.12 10.84
N LEU A 53 1.04 -6.53 9.87
CA LEU A 53 -0.28 -7.13 10.15
C LEU A 53 -0.19 -8.52 10.83
N TYR A 54 1.01 -9.09 10.90
CA TYR A 54 1.37 -10.35 11.53
C TYR A 54 2.46 -10.11 12.58
N PRO A 55 2.70 -11.04 13.52
CA PRO A 55 3.92 -11.05 14.31
C PRO A 55 5.14 -10.87 13.40
N PHE A 56 6.12 -10.09 13.83
CA PHE A 56 7.17 -9.59 12.93
C PHE A 56 8.02 -10.71 12.30
N ASP A 57 8.15 -11.85 12.99
CA ASP A 57 8.84 -13.04 12.49
C ASP A 57 8.10 -13.78 11.37
N GLN A 58 6.88 -13.35 11.02
CA GLN A 58 6.03 -13.93 9.98
C GLN A 58 5.74 -12.98 8.82
N ILE A 59 6.42 -11.82 8.76
CA ILE A 59 6.18 -10.82 7.70
C ILE A 59 6.54 -11.35 6.31
N ASP A 60 7.51 -12.25 6.23
CA ASP A 60 7.97 -12.88 4.99
C ASP A 60 7.31 -14.26 4.73
N ASP A 61 6.32 -14.65 5.55
CA ASP A 61 5.60 -15.89 5.32
C ASP A 61 4.88 -15.83 3.96
N PRO A 62 4.89 -16.90 3.16
CA PRO A 62 4.23 -16.89 1.87
C PRO A 62 2.73 -16.54 2.00
N GLY A 63 2.29 -15.60 1.15
CA GLY A 63 0.92 -15.09 1.15
C GLY A 63 0.60 -14.05 2.22
N ALA A 64 1.56 -13.68 3.07
CA ALA A 64 1.43 -12.53 3.95
C ALA A 64 1.24 -11.24 3.14
N SER A 65 0.50 -10.30 3.70
CA SER A 65 0.29 -8.99 3.10
C SER A 65 1.57 -8.16 3.14
N HIS A 66 1.83 -7.41 2.06
CA HIS A 66 2.89 -6.42 1.99
C HIS A 66 2.55 -5.12 2.74
N ALA A 67 1.36 -5.03 3.33
CA ALA A 67 0.92 -3.87 4.07
C ALA A 67 1.43 -3.85 5.52
N PHE A 68 1.83 -2.67 5.97
CA PHE A 68 2.26 -2.43 7.35
C PHE A 68 2.18 -0.94 7.69
N PHE A 69 2.02 -0.64 8.98
CA PHE A 69 2.14 0.73 9.47
C PHE A 69 3.61 1.11 9.55
N ARG A 70 3.93 2.35 9.18
CA ARG A 70 5.28 2.91 9.22
C ARG A 70 5.21 4.41 9.46
N TYR A 71 6.35 5.04 9.66
CA TYR A 71 6.50 6.46 9.35
C TYR A 71 7.80 6.65 8.59
N ASN A 72 7.86 7.62 7.69
CA ASN A 72 9.10 8.06 7.08
C ASN A 72 9.49 9.44 7.64
N GLU A 73 10.78 9.78 7.52
CA GLU A 73 11.28 11.14 7.79
C GLU A 73 11.45 11.95 6.50
N LEU A 74 11.04 11.38 5.35
CA LEU A 74 11.12 12.03 4.06
C LEU A 74 9.93 12.97 3.86
N PRO A 75 10.11 14.13 3.22
CA PRO A 75 9.01 14.98 2.78
C PRO A 75 8.04 14.21 1.89
N PHE A 76 6.77 14.58 1.96
CA PHE A 76 5.75 13.99 1.09
C PHE A 76 5.97 14.43 -0.36
N SER A 77 5.79 13.51 -1.29
CA SER A 77 5.76 13.82 -2.72
C SER A 77 4.79 12.90 -3.45
N PHE A 78 3.99 13.48 -4.33
CA PHE A 78 3.07 12.76 -5.21
C PHE A 78 3.68 12.55 -6.60
N GLY A 79 4.98 12.17 -6.64
CA GLY A 79 5.77 12.10 -7.88
C GLY A 79 6.21 13.46 -8.43
N TRP A 80 6.16 14.50 -7.60
CA TRP A 80 6.47 15.87 -7.97
C TRP A 80 7.98 16.10 -8.14
N SER A 81 8.34 16.98 -9.08
CA SER A 81 9.72 17.40 -9.37
C SER A 81 10.36 18.18 -8.22
N GLU A 82 9.55 18.94 -7.49
CA GLU A 82 9.95 19.76 -6.34
C GLU A 82 9.07 19.48 -5.13
N ALA A 83 9.64 19.69 -3.93
CA ALA A 83 8.92 19.54 -2.69
C ALA A 83 7.88 20.66 -2.51
N VAL A 84 6.66 20.30 -2.10
CA VAL A 84 5.57 21.25 -1.86
C VAL A 84 5.34 21.39 -0.36
N ALA A 85 5.82 22.49 0.21
CA ALA A 85 5.77 22.72 1.66
C ALA A 85 4.35 22.74 2.26
N GLU A 86 3.32 22.99 1.45
CA GLU A 86 1.92 22.83 1.89
C GLU A 86 1.58 21.35 2.12
N ALA A 87 2.05 20.47 1.24
CA ALA A 87 1.75 19.06 1.32
C ALA A 87 2.40 18.41 2.56
N ASP A 88 3.63 18.79 2.91
CA ASP A 88 4.29 18.35 4.16
C ASP A 88 3.53 18.75 5.44
N ARG A 89 2.67 19.78 5.37
CA ARG A 89 1.83 20.21 6.50
C ARG A 89 0.45 19.54 6.51
N ARG A 90 0.05 18.97 5.38
CA ARG A 90 -1.33 18.52 5.15
C ARG A 90 -1.45 17.04 4.86
N VAL A 91 -0.36 16.34 4.58
CA VAL A 91 -0.34 14.91 4.33
C VAL A 91 0.68 14.25 5.25
N PHE A 92 0.28 13.16 5.89
CA PHE A 92 1.16 12.35 6.73
C PHE A 92 0.97 10.88 6.39
N GLU A 93 1.94 10.31 5.66
CA GLU A 93 1.96 8.91 5.29
C GLU A 93 2.28 8.04 6.49
N PHE A 94 1.47 6.99 6.70
CA PHE A 94 1.69 6.11 7.85
C PHE A 94 1.40 4.63 7.59
N VAL A 95 1.03 4.26 6.36
CA VAL A 95 0.77 2.87 5.97
C VAL A 95 1.38 2.61 4.61
N THR A 96 2.15 1.54 4.48
CA THR A 96 2.45 0.92 3.18
C THR A 96 1.28 0.01 2.82
N THR A 97 0.75 0.11 1.59
CA THR A 97 -0.40 -0.67 1.10
C THR A 97 -0.05 -1.66 -0.01
N GLY A 98 1.21 -1.70 -0.46
CA GLY A 98 1.71 -2.64 -1.47
C GLY A 98 3.24 -2.61 -1.59
N GLY A 99 3.81 -3.63 -2.23
CA GLY A 99 5.24 -3.71 -2.51
C GLY A 99 5.71 -2.72 -3.58
N ASP A 100 4.76 -2.19 -4.36
CA ASP A 100 4.96 -1.16 -5.38
C ASP A 100 5.29 0.23 -4.80
N GLY A 101 5.15 0.41 -3.49
CA GLY A 101 5.39 1.67 -2.79
C GLY A 101 4.13 2.48 -2.49
N SER A 102 2.94 1.98 -2.87
CA SER A 102 1.66 2.61 -2.54
C SER A 102 1.48 2.80 -1.03
N ARG A 103 0.75 3.86 -0.67
CA ARG A 103 0.59 4.31 0.72
C ARG A 103 -0.85 4.65 1.05
N ALA A 104 -1.16 4.61 2.35
CA ALA A 104 -2.26 5.38 2.92
C ALA A 104 -1.73 6.46 3.87
N ALA A 105 -2.43 7.59 3.92
CA ALA A 105 -2.03 8.77 4.65
C ALA A 105 -3.21 9.44 5.36
N LEU A 106 -2.89 10.22 6.39
CA LEU A 106 -3.80 11.24 6.91
C LEU A 106 -3.69 12.48 6.03
N TRP A 107 -4.82 13.10 5.72
CA TRP A 107 -4.89 14.37 4.99
C TRP A 107 -5.75 15.39 5.74
N LEU A 108 -5.26 16.61 5.90
CA LEU A 108 -6.04 17.76 6.40
C LEU A 108 -6.67 18.46 5.20
N ASP A 109 -7.99 18.41 5.06
CA ASP A 109 -8.73 19.09 3.99
C ASP A 109 -8.81 20.62 4.21
N ASP A 110 -9.36 21.34 3.23
CA ASP A 110 -9.39 22.83 3.26
C ASP A 110 -10.26 23.38 4.38
N GLU A 111 -11.18 22.58 4.89
CA GLU A 111 -12.06 22.90 6.01
C GLU A 111 -11.42 22.52 7.36
N GLY A 112 -10.24 21.90 7.33
CA GLY A 112 -9.52 21.42 8.50
C GLY A 112 -10.01 20.06 9.03
N HIS A 113 -10.82 19.33 8.25
CA HIS A 113 -11.17 17.96 8.61
C HIS A 113 -10.06 17.01 8.20
N GLN A 114 -9.73 16.09 9.12
CA GLN A 114 -8.79 15.02 8.84
C GLN A 114 -9.51 13.87 8.12
N ARG A 115 -8.95 13.45 6.98
CA ARG A 115 -9.41 12.32 6.16
C ARG A 115 -8.30 11.29 6.05
N ILE A 116 -8.67 10.08 5.62
CA ILE A 116 -7.74 9.03 5.24
C ILE A 116 -7.77 8.94 3.71
N VAL A 117 -6.59 8.99 3.10
CA VAL A 117 -6.42 8.98 1.65
C VAL A 117 -5.49 7.84 1.23
N HIS A 118 -5.70 7.33 0.02
CA HIS A 118 -4.77 6.43 -0.65
C HIS A 118 -3.91 7.22 -1.64
N ILE A 119 -2.65 6.81 -1.77
CA ILE A 119 -1.66 7.36 -2.70
C ILE A 119 -1.02 6.16 -3.43
N GLY A 120 -1.46 5.93 -4.65
CA GLY A 120 -0.87 4.93 -5.54
C GLY A 120 0.54 5.32 -5.95
N SER A 121 1.40 4.32 -6.17
CA SER A 121 2.79 4.53 -6.62
C SER A 121 2.91 5.10 -8.04
N GLY A 122 1.87 4.93 -8.87
CA GLY A 122 1.86 5.22 -10.30
C GLY A 122 2.44 4.12 -11.20
N SER A 123 3.25 3.19 -10.66
CA SER A 123 3.83 2.06 -11.43
C SER A 123 3.14 0.73 -11.17
N GLY A 124 2.51 0.56 -10.00
CA GLY A 124 1.73 -0.62 -9.62
C GLY A 124 0.27 -0.33 -9.30
N SER A 125 -0.02 0.84 -8.72
CA SER A 125 -1.38 1.31 -8.46
C SER A 125 -1.53 2.78 -8.85
N VAL A 126 -2.65 3.10 -9.49
CA VAL A 126 -3.05 4.47 -9.82
C VAL A 126 -4.20 4.96 -8.94
N TRP A 127 -4.67 4.15 -7.98
CA TRP A 127 -5.67 4.57 -7.01
C TRP A 127 -5.14 5.73 -6.18
N ALA A 128 -5.83 6.87 -6.23
CA ALA A 128 -5.49 8.03 -5.44
C ALA A 128 -6.73 8.83 -5.08
N GLY A 129 -7.03 8.99 -3.79
CA GLY A 129 -8.24 9.65 -3.37
C GLY A 129 -8.60 9.34 -1.92
N ILE A 130 -9.74 9.85 -1.47
CA ILE A 130 -10.25 9.59 -0.12
C ILE A 130 -10.66 8.13 0.02
N ILE A 131 -10.16 7.46 1.06
CA ILE A 131 -10.64 6.16 1.51
C ILE A 131 -11.89 6.37 2.38
N SER A 132 -11.76 7.15 3.45
CA SER A 132 -12.80 7.43 4.44
C SER A 132 -12.38 8.55 5.39
N ASP A 133 -13.29 9.08 6.20
CA ASP A 133 -12.98 9.79 7.46
C ASP A 133 -13.03 8.90 8.70
N ASP A 134 -13.54 7.67 8.58
CA ASP A 134 -13.58 6.68 9.65
C ASP A 134 -12.28 5.84 9.66
N PRO A 135 -11.47 5.88 10.73
CA PRO A 135 -10.25 5.07 10.86
C PRO A 135 -10.52 3.56 10.78
N LEU A 136 -11.69 3.10 11.18
CA LEU A 136 -12.04 1.68 11.16
C LEU A 136 -12.11 1.14 9.72
N VAL A 137 -12.48 1.98 8.74
CA VAL A 137 -12.52 1.55 7.33
C VAL A 137 -11.13 1.17 6.82
N LEU A 138 -10.09 1.93 7.17
CA LEU A 138 -8.71 1.57 6.82
C LEU A 138 -8.27 0.28 7.53
N LEU A 139 -8.58 0.14 8.82
CA LEU A 139 -8.24 -1.07 9.57
C LEU A 139 -8.95 -2.30 9.01
N GLN A 140 -10.23 -2.18 8.65
CA GLN A 140 -11.00 -3.24 8.01
C GLN A 140 -10.40 -3.60 6.65
N LEU A 141 -10.04 -2.62 5.80
CA LEU A 141 -9.38 -2.87 4.51
C LEU A 141 -8.13 -3.74 4.70
N LEU A 142 -7.25 -3.37 5.63
CA LEU A 142 -6.03 -4.13 5.94
C LEU A 142 -6.36 -5.53 6.50
N ALA A 143 -7.42 -5.65 7.29
CA ALA A 143 -7.86 -6.91 7.86
C ALA A 143 -8.54 -7.87 6.88
N ILE A 144 -8.95 -7.41 5.68
CA ILE A 144 -9.51 -8.30 4.62
C ILE A 144 -8.48 -9.36 4.23
N GLY A 145 -7.19 -8.98 4.19
CA GLY A 145 -6.09 -9.92 3.93
C GLY A 145 -5.66 -10.00 2.47
N TYR A 146 -5.88 -8.95 1.68
CA TYR A 146 -5.22 -8.82 0.38
C TYR A 146 -3.70 -8.82 0.54
N ASN A 147 -2.99 -9.47 -0.38
CA ASN A 147 -1.54 -9.39 -0.44
C ASN A 147 -1.09 -7.94 -0.68
N GLU A 148 -1.78 -7.24 -1.59
CA GLU A 148 -1.58 -5.82 -1.88
C GLU A 148 -2.92 -5.07 -1.86
N PRO A 149 -3.31 -4.48 -0.71
CA PRO A 149 -4.51 -3.65 -0.60
C PRO A 149 -4.63 -2.50 -1.61
N CYS A 150 -3.52 -2.06 -2.21
CA CYS A 150 -3.48 -1.00 -3.22
C CYS A 150 -4.04 -1.39 -4.60
N SER A 151 -4.24 -2.68 -4.88
CA SER A 151 -4.78 -3.20 -6.16
C SER A 151 -6.29 -3.02 -6.23
N ASP A 152 -6.74 -1.82 -6.64
CA ASP A 152 -8.16 -1.45 -6.66
C ASP A 152 -9.01 -2.33 -7.59
N GLU A 153 -8.43 -2.83 -8.67
CA GLU A 153 -9.07 -3.75 -9.60
C GLU A 153 -9.50 -5.08 -8.95
N LEU A 154 -8.94 -5.41 -7.78
CA LEU A 154 -9.26 -6.62 -7.02
C LEU A 154 -10.26 -6.37 -5.89
N HIS A 155 -10.71 -5.11 -5.68
CA HIS A 155 -11.57 -4.76 -4.54
C HIS A 155 -12.98 -5.36 -4.59
N GLU A 156 -13.45 -5.79 -5.76
CA GLU A 156 -14.73 -6.52 -5.92
C GLU A 156 -14.61 -8.02 -5.60
N LYS A 157 -13.40 -8.50 -5.29
CA LYS A 157 -13.07 -9.91 -5.03
C LYS A 157 -12.70 -10.11 -3.57
N SER A 158 -12.94 -11.30 -3.04
CA SER A 158 -12.33 -11.72 -1.79
C SER A 158 -10.80 -11.79 -1.90
N ALA A 159 -10.10 -11.78 -0.77
CA ALA A 159 -8.64 -11.94 -0.77
C ALA A 159 -8.16 -13.24 -1.47
N SER A 160 -8.92 -14.34 -1.35
CA SER A 160 -8.58 -15.60 -2.02
C SER A 160 -8.83 -15.55 -3.53
N GLU A 161 -9.95 -14.96 -3.96
CA GLU A 161 -10.22 -14.74 -5.39
C GLU A 161 -9.18 -13.81 -6.03
N ALA A 162 -8.74 -12.78 -5.31
CA ALA A 162 -7.66 -11.89 -5.73
C ALA A 162 -6.33 -12.66 -5.92
N THR A 163 -6.00 -13.59 -5.00
CA THR A 163 -4.84 -14.48 -5.16
C THR A 163 -4.96 -15.38 -6.38
N TYR A 164 -6.15 -15.94 -6.64
CA TYR A 164 -6.36 -16.80 -7.82
C TYR A 164 -6.13 -16.04 -9.11
N GLU A 165 -6.67 -14.83 -9.20
CA GLU A 165 -6.48 -13.97 -10.38
C GLU A 165 -5.00 -13.61 -10.59
N TYR A 166 -4.29 -13.25 -9.51
CA TYR A 166 -2.86 -12.96 -9.58
C TYR A 166 -2.04 -14.16 -10.09
N LEU A 167 -2.37 -15.37 -9.63
CA LEU A 167 -1.72 -16.61 -10.06
C LEU A 167 -2.21 -17.13 -11.42
N GLY A 168 -3.20 -16.48 -12.03
CA GLY A 168 -3.77 -16.89 -13.31
C GLY A 168 -4.57 -18.19 -13.26
N VAL A 169 -5.14 -18.54 -12.11
CA VAL A 169 -5.98 -19.74 -11.90
C VAL A 169 -7.43 -19.35 -11.66
N ALA A 170 -8.35 -20.23 -12.05
CA ALA A 170 -9.79 -19.96 -11.95
C ALA A 170 -10.32 -20.10 -10.52
N ASP A 171 -9.79 -21.05 -9.75
CA ASP A 171 -10.28 -21.40 -8.42
C ASP A 171 -9.26 -22.17 -7.56
N ALA A 172 -9.68 -22.51 -6.35
CA ALA A 172 -8.90 -23.29 -5.40
C ALA A 172 -8.50 -24.68 -5.93
N LYS A 173 -9.29 -25.28 -6.82
CA LYS A 173 -9.01 -26.61 -7.34
C LYS A 173 -7.82 -26.54 -8.30
N GLU A 174 -7.83 -25.63 -9.25
CA GLU A 174 -6.71 -25.42 -10.18
C GLU A 174 -5.44 -25.02 -9.43
N LEU A 175 -5.55 -24.16 -8.42
CA LEU A 175 -4.41 -23.83 -7.55
C LEU A 175 -3.81 -25.07 -6.86
N ASN A 176 -4.65 -25.96 -6.35
CA ASN A 176 -4.19 -27.19 -5.70
C ASN A 176 -3.54 -28.16 -6.69
N GLU A 177 -3.97 -28.16 -7.95
CA GLU A 177 -3.33 -28.94 -9.03
C GLU A 177 -1.91 -28.40 -9.30
N LEU A 178 -1.74 -27.09 -9.47
CA LEU A 178 -0.41 -26.46 -9.62
C LEU A 178 0.50 -26.69 -8.40
N ARG A 179 -0.05 -26.55 -7.20
CA ARG A 179 0.68 -26.82 -5.95
C ARG A 179 1.10 -28.27 -5.82
N ALA A 180 0.36 -29.23 -6.36
CA ALA A 180 0.76 -30.64 -6.32
C ALA A 180 1.92 -30.96 -7.28
N GLU A 181 2.18 -30.10 -8.28
CA GLU A 181 3.24 -30.24 -9.26
C GLU A 181 4.53 -29.48 -8.90
N SER A 182 4.46 -28.57 -7.93
CA SER A 182 5.62 -27.80 -7.45
C SER A 182 6.36 -28.52 -6.31
N ASP A 183 7.70 -28.41 -6.32
CA ASP A 183 8.56 -28.84 -5.23
C ASP A 183 8.55 -27.87 -4.02
N GLU A 184 8.14 -26.62 -4.23
CA GLU A 184 8.04 -25.54 -3.23
C GLU A 184 6.68 -24.81 -3.31
N PRO A 185 5.55 -25.51 -3.11
CA PRO A 185 4.22 -25.00 -3.47
C PRO A 185 3.78 -23.78 -2.67
N ASP A 186 4.24 -23.64 -1.43
CA ASP A 186 3.95 -22.46 -0.61
C ASP A 186 4.62 -21.20 -1.17
N PHE A 187 5.80 -21.34 -1.78
CA PHE A 187 6.54 -20.22 -2.35
C PHE A 187 6.10 -19.92 -3.78
N ASP A 188 5.96 -20.95 -4.62
CA ASP A 188 5.59 -20.79 -6.03
C ASP A 188 4.12 -20.36 -6.19
N TYR A 189 3.24 -20.88 -5.32
CA TYR A 189 1.79 -20.73 -5.42
C TYR A 189 1.18 -20.44 -4.04
N PRO A 190 1.55 -19.31 -3.40
CA PRO A 190 1.10 -18.98 -2.06
C PRO A 190 -0.43 -18.83 -2.02
N LEU A 191 -1.04 -19.36 -0.96
CA LEU A 191 -2.41 -19.00 -0.59
C LEU A 191 -2.38 -17.64 0.10
N SER A 192 -3.40 -16.79 -0.10
CA SER A 192 -3.53 -15.61 0.76
C SER A 192 -3.57 -16.02 2.23
N LYS A 193 -2.87 -15.26 3.06
CA LYS A 193 -2.79 -15.47 4.50
C LYS A 193 -3.50 -14.33 5.22
N PRO A 194 -4.83 -14.31 5.37
CA PRO A 194 -5.50 -13.22 6.08
C PRO A 194 -4.96 -13.02 7.51
N PRO A 195 -4.83 -11.78 8.01
CA PRO A 195 -4.29 -11.50 9.33
C PRO A 195 -5.34 -11.76 10.41
N LEU A 196 -5.62 -13.04 10.68
CA LEU A 196 -6.76 -13.46 11.52
C LEU A 196 -6.69 -12.94 12.97
N ALA A 197 -5.50 -12.82 13.55
CA ALA A 197 -5.34 -12.26 14.90
C ALA A 197 -5.72 -10.77 14.91
N PHE A 198 -5.23 -10.00 13.93
CA PHE A 198 -5.57 -8.60 13.74
C PHE A 198 -7.07 -8.41 13.49
N ARG A 199 -7.66 -9.19 12.58
CA ARG A 199 -9.12 -9.19 12.34
C ARG A 199 -9.92 -9.42 13.62
N LYS A 200 -9.59 -10.48 14.38
CA LYS A 200 -10.27 -10.80 15.64
C LYS A 200 -10.15 -9.68 16.67
N PHE A 201 -8.99 -9.05 16.75
CA PHE A 201 -8.80 -7.89 17.60
C PHE A 201 -9.78 -6.77 17.22
N LEU A 202 -9.85 -6.38 15.93
CA LEU A 202 -10.76 -5.33 15.48
C LEU A 202 -12.23 -5.65 15.80
N GLU A 203 -12.65 -6.88 15.54
CA GLU A 203 -14.01 -7.35 15.84
C GLU A 203 -14.32 -7.28 17.34
N SER A 204 -13.37 -7.65 18.20
CA SER A 204 -13.55 -7.64 19.65
C SER A 204 -13.47 -6.23 20.28
N GLU A 205 -12.57 -5.39 19.78
CA GLU A 205 -12.20 -4.11 20.39
C GLU A 205 -13.13 -2.98 19.96
N PHE A 206 -13.56 -3.02 18.69
CA PHE A 206 -14.37 -1.97 18.06
C PHE A 206 -15.76 -2.45 17.65
N GLY A 207 -16.06 -3.75 17.77
CA GLY A 207 -17.37 -4.30 17.41
C GLY A 207 -17.69 -4.21 15.91
N VAL A 208 -16.67 -4.10 15.06
CA VAL A 208 -16.81 -4.06 13.60
C VAL A 208 -16.85 -5.47 13.01
N THR A 209 -17.39 -5.59 11.81
CA THR A 209 -17.27 -6.81 10.99
C THR A 209 -16.31 -6.53 9.86
N VAL A 210 -15.27 -7.35 9.67
CA VAL A 210 -14.40 -7.23 8.49
C VAL A 210 -15.13 -7.81 7.28
N PRO A 211 -15.38 -7.04 6.22
CA PRO A 211 -16.06 -7.54 5.04
C PRO A 211 -15.22 -8.57 4.29
N GLU A 212 -15.83 -9.26 3.34
CA GLU A 212 -15.10 -10.14 2.44
C GLU A 212 -14.35 -9.34 1.36
N ARG A 213 -14.87 -8.15 1.00
CA ARG A 213 -14.41 -7.34 -0.13
C ARG A 213 -14.22 -5.89 0.27
N ALA A 214 -13.20 -5.23 -0.31
CA ALA A 214 -12.99 -3.81 -0.09
C ALA A 214 -14.12 -2.96 -0.64
N SER A 215 -14.75 -3.39 -1.75
CA SER A 215 -15.91 -2.72 -2.35
C SER A 215 -17.13 -2.61 -1.44
N ASP A 216 -17.19 -3.37 -0.34
CA ASP A 216 -18.28 -3.32 0.63
C ASP A 216 -18.16 -2.14 1.60
N ILE A 217 -16.96 -1.55 1.73
CA ILE A 217 -16.66 -0.46 2.68
C ILE A 217 -16.01 0.77 2.02
N ILE A 218 -15.49 0.63 0.80
CA ILE A 218 -14.90 1.71 0.01
C ILE A 218 -15.77 1.93 -1.24
N SER A 219 -16.10 3.19 -1.51
CA SER A 219 -16.91 3.54 -2.68
C SER A 219 -16.17 3.25 -3.98
N GLN A 220 -16.88 2.62 -4.93
CA GLN A 220 -16.35 2.24 -6.24
C GLN A 220 -17.05 3.01 -7.38
N PRO A 221 -16.36 3.28 -8.51
CA PRO A 221 -14.93 3.09 -8.71
C PRO A 221 -14.11 4.04 -7.84
N VAL A 222 -12.95 3.59 -7.35
CA VAL A 222 -12.03 4.50 -6.66
C VAL A 222 -11.49 5.57 -7.62
N PRO A 223 -11.19 6.78 -7.12
CA PRO A 223 -10.56 7.80 -7.95
C PRO A 223 -9.15 7.39 -8.37
N LYS A 224 -8.76 7.73 -9.60
CA LYS A 224 -7.47 7.38 -10.19
C LYS A 224 -6.69 8.63 -10.56
N TRP A 225 -5.40 8.61 -10.28
CA TRP A 225 -4.51 9.69 -10.70
C TRP A 225 -4.42 9.74 -12.24
N GLY A 226 -4.47 10.95 -12.80
CA GLY A 226 -4.47 11.18 -14.24
C GLY A 226 -5.86 11.11 -14.90
N GLU A 227 -6.89 10.75 -14.14
CA GLU A 227 -8.28 10.77 -14.60
C GLU A 227 -9.04 11.98 -14.03
N THR A 228 -10.05 12.47 -14.75
CA THR A 228 -10.92 13.52 -14.22
C THR A 228 -11.73 12.97 -13.05
N SER A 229 -11.44 13.49 -11.86
CA SER A 229 -12.11 13.13 -10.62
C SER A 229 -12.89 14.31 -10.03
N LYS A 230 -13.80 14.02 -9.10
CA LYS A 230 -14.40 15.02 -8.19
C LYS A 230 -13.97 14.77 -6.74
N ASP A 231 -12.96 13.92 -6.57
CA ASP A 231 -12.41 13.60 -5.28
C ASP A 231 -11.67 14.83 -4.72
N PRO A 232 -12.06 15.35 -3.54
CA PRO A 232 -11.47 16.56 -2.99
C PRO A 232 -9.96 16.48 -2.77
N PHE A 233 -9.42 15.29 -2.51
CA PHE A 233 -7.98 15.11 -2.34
C PHE A 233 -7.25 15.26 -3.68
N LEU A 234 -7.76 14.66 -4.76
CA LEU A 234 -7.19 14.85 -6.10
C LEU A 234 -7.31 16.31 -6.58
N ASP A 235 -8.46 16.94 -6.37
CA ASP A 235 -8.65 18.37 -6.68
C ASP A 235 -7.64 19.25 -5.94
N TRP A 236 -7.30 18.89 -4.68
CA TRP A 236 -6.28 19.57 -3.90
C TRP A 236 -4.86 19.30 -4.44
N VAL A 237 -4.51 18.05 -4.76
CA VAL A 237 -3.21 17.65 -5.32
C VAL A 237 -2.90 18.45 -6.59
N GLU A 238 -3.86 18.55 -7.51
CA GLU A 238 -3.70 19.32 -8.76
C GLU A 238 -3.47 20.81 -8.50
N ARG A 239 -4.14 21.37 -7.49
CA ARG A 239 -4.04 22.79 -7.16
C ARG A 239 -2.71 23.15 -6.52
N VAL A 240 -2.16 22.29 -5.66
CA VAL A 240 -0.90 22.57 -4.95
C VAL A 240 0.33 22.28 -5.80
N ASN A 241 0.20 21.46 -6.86
CA ASN A 241 1.23 21.31 -7.88
C ASN A 241 0.66 21.21 -9.31
N PRO A 242 0.32 22.36 -9.94
CA PRO A 242 -0.30 22.39 -11.26
C PRO A 242 0.62 21.94 -12.41
N GLU A 243 1.94 21.82 -12.18
CA GLU A 243 2.93 21.48 -13.22
C GLU A 243 2.74 20.06 -13.83
N THR A 244 1.90 19.22 -13.23
CA THR A 244 1.64 17.84 -13.69
C THR A 244 0.52 17.71 -14.74
N THR A 245 -0.02 18.82 -15.28
CA THR A 245 -1.01 18.78 -16.39
C THR A 245 -0.42 18.92 -17.79
N SER A 246 0.90 18.76 -18.00
CA SER A 246 1.48 18.64 -19.36
C SER A 246 1.95 17.22 -19.66
N THR A 247 1.05 16.43 -20.22
CA THR A 247 1.24 15.04 -20.67
C THR A 247 2.38 14.84 -21.68
N GLU A 248 2.87 15.88 -22.37
CA GLU A 248 3.86 15.69 -23.43
C GLU A 248 5.29 15.41 -22.94
N GLU A 249 5.76 16.04 -21.85
CA GLU A 249 7.13 15.82 -21.36
C GLU A 249 7.26 14.52 -20.56
N ASP A 250 6.24 14.15 -19.79
CA ASP A 250 6.23 12.89 -19.03
C ASP A 250 6.03 11.68 -19.94
N GLU A 251 5.17 11.77 -20.97
CA GLU A 251 5.12 10.73 -22.00
C GLU A 251 6.44 10.64 -22.80
N ALA A 252 7.12 11.75 -23.04
CA ALA A 252 8.42 11.73 -23.71
C ALA A 252 9.52 11.14 -22.82
N LYS A 253 9.46 11.36 -21.50
CA LYS A 253 10.37 10.79 -20.51
C LYS A 253 10.13 9.29 -20.33
N GLN A 254 8.86 8.87 -20.26
CA GLN A 254 8.49 7.46 -20.20
C GLN A 254 8.88 6.72 -21.50
N ARG A 255 8.62 7.32 -22.67
CA ARG A 255 9.09 6.77 -23.97
C ARG A 255 10.62 6.63 -24.04
N ARG A 256 11.38 7.53 -23.40
CA ARG A 256 12.86 7.43 -23.33
C ARG A 256 13.31 6.32 -22.39
N ILE A 257 12.62 6.12 -21.26
CA ILE A 257 12.89 5.05 -20.29
C ILE A 257 12.56 3.68 -20.91
N ASP A 258 11.41 3.54 -21.58
CA ASP A 258 11.00 2.31 -22.24
C ASP A 258 11.94 1.95 -23.40
N ALA A 259 12.38 2.95 -24.17
CA ALA A 259 13.39 2.75 -25.21
C ALA A 259 14.74 2.30 -24.64
N ALA A 260 15.18 2.87 -23.51
CA ALA A 260 16.41 2.49 -22.84
C ALA A 260 16.33 1.06 -22.24
N ASN A 261 15.19 0.71 -21.64
CA ASN A 261 14.95 -0.62 -21.08
C ASN A 261 14.84 -1.70 -22.17
N THR A 262 14.23 -1.38 -23.31
CA THR A 262 14.16 -2.29 -24.47
C THR A 262 15.56 -2.58 -25.03
N VAL A 263 16.44 -1.57 -25.10
CA VAL A 263 17.84 -1.75 -25.53
C VAL A 263 18.63 -2.58 -24.53
N THR A 264 18.41 -2.36 -23.22
CA THR A 264 19.06 -3.10 -22.14
C THR A 264 18.63 -4.57 -22.10
N LEU A 265 17.33 -4.84 -22.23
CA LEU A 265 16.76 -6.19 -22.25
C LEU A 265 17.22 -6.97 -23.49
N ARG A 266 17.28 -6.33 -24.66
CA ARG A 266 17.80 -6.94 -25.89
C ARG A 266 19.29 -7.27 -25.76
N GLY A 267 20.08 -6.39 -25.14
CA GLY A 267 21.50 -6.61 -24.85
C GLY A 267 21.76 -7.66 -23.76
N PHE A 268 20.81 -7.89 -22.87
CA PHE A 268 20.84 -8.96 -21.87
C PHE A 268 20.48 -10.32 -22.49
N ILE A 269 19.43 -10.37 -23.31
CA ILE A 269 19.02 -11.59 -24.05
C ILE A 269 20.10 -12.03 -25.04
N GLU A 270 20.79 -11.12 -25.74
CA GLU A 270 21.93 -11.51 -26.60
C GLU A 270 23.13 -12.03 -25.81
N ARG A 271 23.39 -11.51 -24.60
CA ARG A 271 24.46 -12.03 -23.73
C ARG A 271 24.12 -13.41 -23.17
N ILE A 272 22.85 -13.68 -22.85
CA ILE A 272 22.38 -15.01 -22.48
C ILE A 272 22.51 -15.98 -23.66
N ARG A 273 22.14 -15.58 -24.88
CA ARG A 273 22.33 -16.40 -26.09
C ARG A 273 23.79 -16.71 -26.40
N MET A 274 24.72 -15.79 -26.14
CA MET A 274 26.16 -16.04 -26.29
C MET A 274 26.73 -16.93 -25.18
N MET A 275 26.19 -16.87 -23.96
CA MET A 275 26.62 -17.72 -22.84
C MET A 275 26.09 -19.16 -22.91
N PHE A 276 24.90 -19.36 -23.48
CA PHE A 276 24.25 -20.68 -23.58
C PHE A 276 24.20 -21.23 -25.01
N GLY A 277 25.17 -20.84 -25.85
CA GLY A 277 25.25 -21.28 -27.24
C GLY A 277 25.13 -22.80 -27.43
N ARG A 278 23.95 -23.20 -27.93
CA ARG A 278 23.79 -24.11 -29.08
C ARG A 278 22.87 -23.45 -30.09
#